data_AF-A0A975WEN8-F1
#
_entry.id   AF-A0A975WEN8-F1
#
_cell.length_a   1.000
_cell.length_b   1.000
_cell.length_c   1.000
_cell.angle_alpha   90.00
_cell.angle_beta   90.00
_cell.angle_gamma   90.00
#
_symmetry.space_group_name_H-M   'P 1'
#
loop_
_entity.id
_entity.type
_entity.pdbx_description
1 polymer ?
#
loop_
_entity_poly.entity_id
_entity_poly.type
_entity_poly.pdbx_seq_one_letter_code
_entity_poly.pdbx_strand_id
1 'polypeptide(L)'
;MHSQMTFQYGINRTWSDCYLPQIKSIVGAHLLATAPDNLDMKHATDLLMLDARDMRIAARVRRPGYASRYPHEFTIRSEAAYGGETELSKIVNGKGDWMFYGHASSRGSCFDSWWILDLRAFRAALIRQVTNGHPIRCGDKRNTDGTAFKWFDIRSFPANPPLVVARSL
;
A
#
# COMPACT_ATOMS: atom_id res chain seq x y z
N MET A 1 -10.86 -3.09 29.54
CA MET A 1 -10.68 -2.26 28.33
C MET A 1 -9.58 -2.77 27.39
N HIS A 2 -8.42 -3.23 27.87
CA HIS A 2 -7.37 -3.83 27.01
C HIS A 2 -7.86 -5.04 26.18
N SER A 3 -8.65 -5.94 26.77
CA SER A 3 -9.13 -7.17 26.09
C SER A 3 -10.06 -6.91 24.88
N GLN A 4 -10.96 -5.92 24.96
CA GLN A 4 -11.90 -5.61 23.86
C GLN A 4 -11.23 -4.99 22.63
N MET A 5 -10.17 -4.19 22.81
CA MET A 5 -9.44 -3.59 21.69
C MET A 5 -8.54 -4.60 20.96
N THR A 6 -7.92 -5.54 21.68
CA THR A 6 -7.16 -6.64 21.06
C THR A 6 -8.06 -7.56 20.26
N PHE A 7 -9.28 -7.79 20.74
CA PHE A 7 -10.30 -8.55 20.02
C PHE A 7 -10.73 -7.85 18.72
N GLN A 8 -10.99 -6.54 18.76
CA GLN A 8 -11.33 -5.75 17.56
C GLN A 8 -10.16 -5.67 16.56
N TYR A 9 -8.92 -5.57 17.05
CA TYR A 9 -7.71 -5.64 16.20
C TYR A 9 -7.60 -7.01 15.51
N GLY A 10 -7.82 -8.10 16.26
CA GLY A 10 -7.85 -9.47 15.72
C GLY A 10 -8.90 -9.63 14.63
N ILE A 11 -10.13 -9.16 14.85
CA ILE A 11 -11.21 -9.20 13.85
C ILE A 11 -10.84 -8.42 12.59
N ASN A 12 -10.29 -7.21 12.73
CA ASN A 12 -9.89 -6.40 11.58
C ASN A 12 -8.77 -7.06 10.77
N ARG A 13 -7.81 -7.70 11.45
CA ARG A 13 -6.71 -8.43 10.81
C ARG A 13 -7.20 -9.68 10.09
N THR A 14 -7.96 -10.53 10.76
CA THR A 14 -8.53 -11.74 10.15
C THR A 14 -9.37 -11.40 8.92
N TRP A 15 -10.16 -10.32 8.98
CA TRP A 15 -10.92 -9.84 7.83
C TRP A 15 -10.03 -9.41 6.66
N SER A 16 -8.95 -8.64 6.91
CA SER A 16 -8.04 -8.23 5.84
C SER A 16 -7.23 -9.39 5.27
N ASP A 17 -6.92 -10.38 6.11
CA ASP A 17 -6.11 -11.54 5.71
C ASP A 17 -6.81 -12.41 4.66
N CYS A 18 -8.15 -12.40 4.60
CA CYS A 18 -8.93 -13.05 3.54
C CYS A 18 -8.59 -12.56 2.12
N TYR A 19 -8.04 -11.35 1.98
CA TYR A 19 -7.68 -10.78 0.67
C TYR A 19 -6.24 -11.12 0.24
N LEU A 20 -5.43 -11.69 1.13
CA LEU A 20 -4.02 -11.99 0.84
C LEU A 20 -3.81 -12.86 -0.41
N PRO A 21 -4.64 -13.88 -0.70
CA PRO A 21 -4.48 -14.65 -1.94
C PRO A 21 -4.57 -13.79 -3.20
N GLN A 22 -5.54 -12.87 -3.25
CA GLN A 22 -5.70 -11.98 -4.40
C GLN A 22 -4.59 -10.92 -4.47
N ILE A 23 -4.20 -10.35 -3.33
CA ILE A 23 -3.07 -9.41 -3.26
C ILE A 23 -1.79 -10.08 -3.78
N LYS A 24 -1.51 -11.31 -3.37
CA LYS A 24 -0.36 -12.10 -3.87
C LYS A 24 -0.43 -12.29 -5.38
N SER A 25 -1.61 -12.61 -5.92
CA SER A 25 -1.80 -12.77 -7.37
C SER A 25 -1.53 -11.47 -8.13
N ILE A 26 -2.08 -10.35 -7.66
CA ILE A 26 -1.92 -9.04 -8.33
C ILE A 26 -0.46 -8.59 -8.23
N VAL A 27 0.10 -8.54 -7.02
CA VAL A 27 1.46 -8.05 -6.80
C VAL A 27 2.49 -8.98 -7.45
N GLY A 28 2.30 -10.30 -7.35
CA GLY A 28 3.15 -11.29 -8.00
C GLY A 28 3.28 -11.07 -9.51
N ALA A 29 2.18 -10.77 -10.19
CA ALA A 29 2.20 -10.45 -11.62
C ALA A 29 3.06 -9.23 -11.98
N HIS A 30 3.23 -8.28 -11.05
CA HIS A 30 4.08 -7.09 -11.24
C HIS A 30 5.53 -7.28 -10.75
N LEU A 31 5.83 -8.39 -10.07
CA LEU A 31 7.20 -8.78 -9.68
C LEU A 31 7.88 -9.70 -10.71
N LEU A 32 7.09 -10.28 -11.62
CA LEU A 32 7.58 -11.12 -12.70
C LEU A 32 7.96 -10.24 -13.89
N ALA A 33 9.14 -10.47 -14.46
CA ALA A 33 9.52 -9.97 -15.77
C ALA A 33 9.58 -11.12 -16.78
N THR A 34 9.43 -10.77 -18.04
CA THR A 34 9.77 -11.67 -19.14
C THR A 34 11.26 -11.98 -19.09
N ALA A 35 11.60 -13.26 -19.21
CA ALA A 35 12.99 -13.67 -19.33
C ALA A 35 13.62 -13.00 -20.56
N PRO A 36 14.87 -12.52 -20.49
CA PRO A 36 15.59 -12.14 -21.71
C PRO A 36 15.72 -13.35 -22.64
N ASP A 37 15.58 -13.14 -23.96
CA ASP A 37 15.50 -14.19 -25.00
C ASP A 37 16.62 -15.24 -24.91
N ASN A 38 17.80 -14.85 -24.42
CA ASN A 38 18.96 -15.74 -24.28
C ASN A 38 18.81 -16.81 -23.16
N LEU A 39 17.94 -16.59 -22.18
CA LEU A 39 17.59 -17.53 -21.10
C LEU A 39 16.39 -18.40 -21.50
N ASP A 40 15.42 -17.83 -22.22
CA ASP A 40 14.24 -18.53 -22.73
C ASP A 40 14.63 -19.68 -23.67
N MET A 41 15.50 -19.39 -24.67
CA MET A 41 15.97 -20.39 -25.65
C MET A 41 16.84 -21.52 -25.06
N LYS A 42 17.41 -21.34 -23.85
CA LYS A 42 18.36 -22.31 -23.26
C LYS A 42 17.79 -23.10 -22.08
N HIS A 43 16.74 -22.60 -21.42
CA HIS A 43 16.26 -23.15 -20.15
C HIS A 43 14.74 -23.36 -20.06
N ALA A 44 13.96 -23.21 -21.15
CA ALA A 44 12.49 -23.34 -21.13
C ALA A 44 11.87 -22.56 -19.96
N THR A 45 12.32 -21.31 -19.81
CA THR A 45 11.99 -20.46 -18.67
C THR A 45 11.19 -19.27 -19.18
N ASP A 46 9.87 -19.41 -19.21
CA ASP A 46 8.95 -18.40 -19.74
C ASP A 46 8.90 -17.11 -18.90
N LEU A 47 9.24 -17.20 -17.61
CA LEU A 47 9.16 -16.10 -16.65
C LEU A 47 10.36 -16.08 -15.72
N LEU A 48 10.96 -14.90 -15.53
CA LEU A 48 11.94 -14.66 -14.47
C LEU A 48 11.33 -13.75 -13.42
N MET A 49 11.52 -14.11 -12.16
CA MET A 49 11.23 -13.18 -11.07
C MET A 49 12.34 -12.13 -11.03
N LEU A 50 12.01 -10.84 -11.16
CA LEU A 50 13.00 -9.76 -11.05
C LEU A 50 13.54 -9.75 -9.63
N ASP A 51 14.78 -10.21 -9.41
CA ASP A 51 15.61 -10.08 -8.20
C ASP A 51 14.82 -9.84 -6.90
N ALA A 52 13.77 -10.64 -6.69
CA ALA A 52 12.76 -10.35 -5.68
C ALA A 52 13.21 -10.79 -4.29
N ARG A 53 14.51 -11.03 -4.12
CA ARG A 53 15.05 -11.77 -2.99
C ARG A 53 14.77 -11.09 -1.65
N ASP A 54 14.41 -9.80 -1.62
CA ASP A 54 14.05 -9.13 -0.37
C ASP A 54 12.99 -8.00 -0.51
N MET A 55 12.07 -8.07 -1.48
CA MET A 55 11.04 -7.02 -1.59
C MET A 55 10.03 -7.07 -0.43
N ARG A 56 9.95 -5.97 0.32
CA ARG A 56 9.03 -5.82 1.47
C ARG A 56 7.77 -5.09 1.04
N ILE A 57 6.66 -5.82 0.95
CA ILE A 57 5.40 -5.29 0.46
C ILE A 57 4.44 -5.07 1.64
N ALA A 58 4.07 -3.82 1.87
CA ALA A 58 2.99 -3.48 2.79
C ALA A 58 1.63 -3.73 2.12
N ALA A 59 0.61 -4.09 2.90
CA ALA A 59 -0.75 -4.28 2.39
C ALA A 59 -1.75 -3.55 3.29
N ARG A 60 -2.67 -2.82 2.66
CA ARG A 60 -3.78 -2.16 3.33
C ARG A 60 -5.05 -2.31 2.51
N VAL A 61 -6.09 -2.83 3.16
CA VAL A 61 -7.41 -2.99 2.56
C VAL A 61 -8.41 -2.13 3.30
N ARG A 62 -9.14 -1.29 2.56
CA ARG A 62 -10.27 -0.49 3.06
C ARG A 62 -11.56 -1.26 2.85
N ARG A 63 -12.50 -1.06 3.76
CA ARG A 63 -13.84 -1.67 3.69
C ARG A 63 -14.62 -1.18 2.45
N PRO A 64 -15.67 -1.91 2.03
CA PRO A 64 -16.53 -1.49 0.93
C PRO A 64 -17.11 -0.08 1.12
N GLY A 65 -17.35 0.62 0.00
CA GLY A 65 -17.89 1.98 -0.04
C GLY A 65 -16.85 3.10 0.09
N TYR A 66 -15.63 2.81 0.54
CA TYR A 66 -14.57 3.81 0.60
C TYR A 66 -14.05 4.24 -0.78
N ALA A 67 -14.09 3.35 -1.78
CA ALA A 67 -13.70 3.67 -3.15
C ALA A 67 -14.53 4.84 -3.71
N SER A 68 -15.85 4.84 -3.50
CA SER A 68 -16.74 5.88 -4.00
C SER A 68 -16.58 7.20 -3.24
N ARG A 69 -16.30 7.13 -1.93
CA ARG A 69 -16.18 8.32 -1.08
C ARG A 69 -14.83 9.01 -1.21
N TYR A 70 -13.77 8.22 -1.42
CA TYR A 70 -12.38 8.69 -1.44
C TYR A 70 -11.60 8.06 -2.60
N PRO A 71 -12.01 8.29 -3.87
CA PRO A 71 -11.52 7.56 -5.03
C PRO A 71 -10.04 7.80 -5.36
N HIS A 72 -9.43 8.83 -4.77
CA HIS A 72 -8.06 9.25 -5.05
C HIS A 72 -7.22 9.38 -3.78
N GLU A 73 -7.76 8.98 -2.62
CA GLU A 73 -7.04 9.09 -1.36
C GLU A 73 -6.57 7.74 -0.86
N PHE A 74 -5.31 7.69 -0.45
CA PHE A 74 -4.79 6.59 0.35
C PHE A 74 -4.47 7.09 1.76
N THR A 75 -4.54 6.18 2.72
CA THR A 75 -4.35 6.47 4.14
C THR A 75 -3.23 5.64 4.72
N ILE A 76 -2.41 6.24 5.58
CA ILE A 76 -1.35 5.56 6.34
C ILE A 76 -1.56 5.89 7.82
N ARG A 77 -1.51 4.88 8.68
CA ARG A 77 -1.65 5.09 10.13
C ARG A 77 -0.48 5.93 10.65
N SER A 78 -0.79 7.07 11.27
CA SER A 78 0.16 8.05 11.80
C SER A 78 0.26 8.03 13.32
N GLU A 79 -0.74 7.47 14.03
CA GLU A 79 -0.71 7.28 15.49
C GLU A 79 -1.23 5.88 15.87
N ALA A 80 -0.60 5.28 16.89
CA ALA A 80 -1.02 4.02 17.49
C ALA A 80 -1.62 4.29 18.88
N ALA A 81 -2.69 3.58 19.22
CA ALA A 81 -3.43 3.78 20.47
C ALA A 81 -2.58 3.63 21.75
N TYR A 82 -1.46 2.90 21.67
CA TYR A 82 -0.58 2.59 22.81
C TYR A 82 0.89 2.95 22.56
N GLY A 83 1.16 3.98 21.73
CA GLY A 83 2.53 4.50 21.54
C GLY A 83 3.49 3.59 20.77
N GLY A 84 2.99 2.54 20.12
CA GLY A 84 3.80 1.68 19.25
C GLY A 84 4.21 2.34 17.93
N GLU A 85 5.25 1.79 17.28
CA GLU A 85 5.72 2.28 15.98
C GLU A 85 4.62 2.23 14.91
N THR A 86 4.36 3.38 14.29
CA THR A 86 3.24 3.59 13.35
C THR A 86 3.61 3.14 11.94
N GLU A 87 2.59 2.89 11.10
CA GLU A 87 2.81 2.54 9.69
C GLU A 87 3.59 3.66 8.97
N LEU A 88 3.26 4.92 9.24
CA LEU A 88 3.95 6.07 8.65
C LEU A 88 5.42 6.15 9.09
N SER A 89 5.69 5.97 10.38
CA SER A 89 7.07 5.96 10.90
C SER A 89 7.91 4.86 10.26
N LYS A 90 7.36 3.64 10.13
CA LYS A 90 8.01 2.53 9.44
C LYS A 90 8.39 2.90 8.00
N ILE A 91 7.43 3.42 7.24
CA ILE A 91 7.60 3.78 5.82
C ILE A 91 8.66 4.88 5.66
N VAL A 92 8.58 5.94 6.47
CA VAL A 92 9.52 7.08 6.43
C VAL A 92 10.94 6.62 6.79
N ASN A 93 11.09 5.70 7.74
CA ASN A 93 12.37 5.10 8.14
C ASN A 93 12.88 4.01 7.16
N GLY A 94 12.40 4.01 5.91
CA GLY A 94 12.89 3.14 4.84
C GLY A 94 12.40 1.69 4.91
N LYS A 95 11.44 1.36 5.79
CA LYS A 95 10.83 0.02 5.78
C LYS A 95 9.80 -0.06 4.67
N GLY A 96 9.84 -1.15 3.90
CA GLY A 96 8.92 -1.38 2.80
C GLY A 96 9.40 -0.75 1.48
N ASP A 97 9.23 -1.53 0.42
CA ASP A 97 9.53 -1.15 -0.96
C ASP A 97 8.26 -0.71 -1.66
N TRP A 98 7.22 -1.55 -1.64
CA TRP A 98 5.91 -1.26 -2.23
C TRP A 98 4.80 -1.33 -1.19
N MET A 99 3.68 -0.69 -1.50
CA MET A 99 2.44 -0.81 -0.75
C MET A 99 1.29 -1.15 -1.69
N PHE A 100 0.63 -2.28 -1.44
CA PHE A 100 -0.69 -2.54 -1.99
C PHE A 100 -1.74 -1.78 -1.17
N TYR A 101 -2.52 -0.92 -1.83
CA TYR A 101 -3.66 -0.23 -1.23
C TYR A 101 -4.93 -0.55 -2.02
N GLY A 102 -5.85 -1.32 -1.40
CA GLY A 102 -7.07 -1.78 -2.05
C GLY A 102 -8.34 -1.29 -1.35
N HIS A 103 -9.38 -1.06 -2.13
CA HIS A 103 -10.75 -0.90 -1.66
C HIS A 103 -11.49 -2.21 -1.90
N ALA A 104 -11.87 -2.91 -0.83
CA ALA A 104 -12.61 -4.15 -0.92
C ALA A 104 -13.97 -3.92 -1.59
N SER A 105 -14.36 -4.86 -2.45
CA SER A 105 -15.69 -4.90 -3.03
C SER A 105 -16.72 -5.35 -2.00
N SER A 106 -17.97 -4.95 -2.20
CA SER A 106 -19.11 -5.57 -1.51
C SER A 106 -19.36 -7.02 -1.96
N ARG A 107 -18.76 -7.45 -3.07
CA ARG A 107 -18.98 -8.75 -3.71
C ARG A 107 -17.84 -9.73 -3.43
N GLY A 108 -17.84 -10.34 -2.25
CA GLY A 108 -16.84 -11.35 -1.89
C GLY A 108 -15.45 -10.77 -1.60
N SER A 109 -14.41 -11.59 -1.68
CA SER A 109 -13.02 -11.19 -1.38
C SER A 109 -12.31 -10.67 -2.63
N CYS A 110 -12.88 -9.62 -3.25
CA CYS A 110 -12.28 -8.92 -4.38
C CYS A 110 -12.15 -7.41 -4.12
N PHE A 111 -11.59 -6.66 -5.07
CA PHE A 111 -11.38 -5.21 -4.94
C PHE A 111 -12.19 -4.44 -5.99
N ASP A 112 -12.86 -3.37 -5.57
CA ASP A 112 -13.50 -2.40 -6.49
C ASP A 112 -12.44 -1.51 -7.15
N SER A 113 -11.39 -1.16 -6.40
CA SER A 113 -10.21 -0.45 -6.93
C SER A 113 -8.97 -0.74 -6.09
N TRP A 114 -7.78 -0.63 -6.71
CA TRP A 114 -6.51 -0.81 -6.01
C TRP A 114 -5.35 -0.06 -6.67
N TRP A 115 -4.31 0.17 -5.88
CA TRP A 115 -3.01 0.71 -6.30
C TRP A 115 -1.86 -0.14 -5.75
N ILE A 116 -0.80 -0.25 -6.53
CA ILE A 116 0.54 -0.59 -6.05
C ILE A 116 1.35 0.71 -6.03
N LEU A 117 1.78 1.12 -4.85
CA LEU A 117 2.51 2.36 -4.61
C LEU A 117 3.99 2.08 -4.36
N ASP A 118 4.87 2.85 -4.98
CA ASP A 118 6.31 2.83 -4.70
C ASP A 118 6.62 3.69 -3.46
N LEU A 119 7.09 3.05 -2.39
CA LEU A 119 7.40 3.73 -1.14
C LEU A 119 8.69 4.54 -1.19
N ARG A 120 9.61 4.25 -2.12
CA ARG A 120 10.80 5.08 -2.39
C ARG A 120 10.36 6.38 -3.06
N ALA A 121 9.45 6.31 -4.04
CA ALA A 121 8.86 7.49 -4.67
C ALA A 121 8.05 8.33 -3.67
N PHE A 122 7.25 7.68 -2.82
CA PHE A 122 6.54 8.33 -1.72
C PHE A 122 7.49 9.11 -0.80
N ARG A 123 8.56 8.47 -0.30
CA ARG A 123 9.56 9.12 0.55
C ARG A 123 10.22 10.31 -0.15
N ALA A 124 10.64 10.15 -1.40
CA ALA A 124 11.25 11.23 -2.19
C ALA A 124 10.29 12.43 -2.35
N ALA A 125 9.00 12.17 -2.53
CA ALA A 125 7.99 13.22 -2.62
C ALA A 125 7.83 13.97 -1.30
N LEU A 126 7.80 13.28 -0.15
CA LEU A 126 7.74 13.93 1.17
C LEU A 126 8.97 14.81 1.43
N ILE A 127 10.17 14.34 1.03
CA ILE A 127 11.40 15.14 1.13
C ILE A 127 11.25 16.42 0.30
N ARG A 128 10.80 16.31 -0.95
CA ARG A 128 10.58 17.47 -1.83
C ARG A 128 9.58 18.46 -1.24
N GLN A 129 8.46 17.96 -0.72
CA GLN A 129 7.47 18.81 -0.04
C GLN A 129 8.12 19.68 1.04
N VAL A 130 9.04 19.13 1.84
CA VAL A 130 9.76 19.88 2.88
C VAL A 130 10.85 20.77 2.30
N THR A 131 11.64 20.30 1.32
CA THR A 131 12.82 21.02 0.83
C THR A 131 12.50 22.13 -0.17
N ASN A 132 11.43 21.98 -0.96
CA ASN A 132 11.09 22.91 -2.04
C ASN A 132 9.60 23.25 -2.13
N GLY A 133 8.79 22.83 -1.15
CA GLY A 133 7.38 23.19 -1.07
C GLY A 133 6.49 22.48 -2.09
N HIS A 134 6.92 21.35 -2.69
CA HIS A 134 6.06 20.60 -3.61
C HIS A 134 4.69 20.30 -2.97
N PRO A 135 3.56 20.72 -3.59
CA PRO A 135 2.27 20.74 -2.93
C PRO A 135 1.61 19.35 -2.92
N ILE A 136 1.98 18.51 -1.95
CA ILE A 136 1.27 17.25 -1.67
C ILE A 136 0.01 17.55 -0.85
N ARG A 137 -1.15 17.28 -1.43
CA ARG A 137 -2.44 17.40 -0.72
C ARG A 137 -2.56 16.24 0.26
N CYS A 138 -2.52 16.58 1.54
CA CYS A 138 -2.63 15.62 2.64
C CYS A 138 -3.25 16.26 3.88
N GLY A 139 -3.66 15.44 4.84
CA GLY A 139 -4.18 15.91 6.12
C GLY A 139 -4.28 14.79 7.13
N ASP A 140 -4.57 15.15 8.37
CA ASP A 140 -4.62 14.22 9.49
C ASP A 140 -6.07 13.95 9.92
N LYS A 141 -6.37 12.69 10.25
CA LYS A 141 -7.67 12.27 10.75
C LYS A 141 -7.49 11.37 11.96
N ARG A 142 -7.98 11.83 13.09
CA ARG A 142 -8.04 11.05 14.33
C ARG A 142 -9.31 10.19 14.36
N ASN A 143 -9.14 8.94 14.80
CA ASN A 143 -10.22 7.99 15.05
C ASN A 143 -10.64 8.07 16.52
N THR A 144 -11.82 7.56 16.84
CA THR A 144 -12.36 7.49 18.20
C THR A 144 -11.62 6.50 19.11
N ASP A 145 -10.84 5.58 18.53
CA ASP A 145 -10.11 4.51 19.22
C ASP A 145 -8.68 4.89 19.64
N GLY A 146 -8.34 6.19 19.58
CA GLY A 146 -7.00 6.69 19.91
C GLY A 146 -5.95 6.44 18.82
N THR A 147 -6.33 5.92 17.65
CA THR A 147 -5.46 5.88 16.46
C THR A 147 -5.69 7.11 15.57
N ALA A 148 -4.73 7.43 14.73
CA ALA A 148 -4.89 8.43 13.69
C ALA A 148 -4.27 7.96 12.38
N PHE A 149 -4.71 8.55 11.27
CA PHE A 149 -4.11 8.35 9.97
C PHE A 149 -3.87 9.68 9.28
N LYS A 150 -2.83 9.70 8.44
CA LYS A 150 -2.64 10.73 7.43
C LYS A 150 -3.26 10.24 6.13
N TRP A 151 -4.06 11.08 5.49
CA TRP A 151 -4.57 10.84 4.13
C TRP A 151 -3.74 11.63 3.13
N PHE A 152 -3.64 11.11 1.91
CA PHE A 152 -2.90 11.71 0.80
C PHE A 152 -3.70 11.58 -0.49
N ASP A 153 -3.83 12.66 -1.26
CA ASP A 153 -4.36 12.62 -2.63
C ASP A 153 -3.27 12.15 -3.59
N ILE A 154 -3.46 10.97 -4.17
CA ILE A 154 -2.50 10.30 -5.06
C ILE A 154 -2.12 11.15 -6.27
N ARG A 155 -3.02 12.03 -6.72
CA ARG A 155 -2.83 12.89 -7.91
C ARG A 155 -1.92 14.07 -7.64
N SER A 156 -1.62 14.37 -6.37
CA SER A 156 -0.76 15.49 -5.98
C SER A 156 0.73 15.15 -5.94
N PHE A 157 1.08 13.87 -6.11
CA PHE A 157 2.47 13.43 -6.13
C PHE A 157 3.18 13.83 -7.43
N PRO A 158 4.50 14.07 -7.38
CA PRO A 158 5.28 14.34 -8.59
C PRO A 158 5.15 13.22 -9.63
N ALA A 159 5.26 13.60 -10.91
CA ALA A 159 5.26 12.63 -12.01
C ALA A 159 6.54 11.76 -12.03
N ASN A 160 7.66 12.25 -11.48
CA ASN A 160 8.94 11.54 -11.51
C ASN A 160 9.69 11.60 -10.14
N PRO A 161 10.09 10.45 -9.55
CA PRO A 161 9.63 9.10 -9.91
C PRO A 161 8.11 8.97 -9.67
N PRO A 162 7.42 8.15 -10.47
CA PRO A 162 5.98 7.96 -10.32
C PRO A 162 5.67 7.24 -9.00
N LEU A 163 4.65 7.73 -8.29
CA LEU A 163 4.17 7.05 -7.07
C LEU A 163 3.48 5.71 -7.40
N VAL A 164 2.73 5.65 -8.49
CA VAL A 164 1.90 4.50 -8.84
C VAL A 164 2.67 3.58 -9.78
N VAL A 165 2.96 2.38 -9.30
CA VAL A 165 3.56 1.29 -10.09
C VAL A 165 2.50 0.66 -10.99
N ALA A 166 1.34 0.35 -10.41
CA ALA A 166 0.21 -0.26 -11.09
C ALA A 166 -1.11 0.10 -10.40
N ARG A 167 -2.23 -0.07 -11.10
CA ARG A 167 -3.57 0.18 -10.57
C ARG A 167 -4.63 -0.66 -11.28
N SER A 168 -5.77 -0.86 -10.64
CA SER A 168 -6.98 -1.30 -11.33
C SER A 168 -7.41 -0.25 -12.35
N LEU A 169 -7.82 -0.69 -13.55
CA LEU A 169 -8.42 0.16 -14.57
C LEU A 169 -9.71 0.81 -14.08
#